data_AF-A0A3N2PBQ8-F1
#
_entry.id   AF-A0A3N2PBQ8-F1
#
_cell.length_a   1.000
_cell.length_b   1.000
_cell.length_c   1.000
_cell.angle_alpha   90.00
_cell.angle_beta   90.00
_cell.angle_gamma   90.00
#
_symmetry.space_group_name_H-M   'P 1'
#
loop_
_entity.id
_entity.type
_entity.pdbx_description
1 polymer ?
#
loop_
_entity_poly.entity_id
_entity_poly.type
_entity_poly.pdbx_seq_one_letter_code
_entity_poly.pdbx_strand_id
1 'polypeptide(L)'
;MMILGLVRWMQPVHGYDVRRELLSWNADKWANVQPGSVYHALRKLTEEGLLREVTTEQVGARPARTTYEITPKGDDEFHNLLRGQWWSLAQVVDPFFAAFSFLPVLPRDEASAALRNRARLLRAEVESLRAAMDSGWLRHGKPTHVTWMWELSIARAEGEIAWCERIADLIDSGVSYLPEGFVQTPDWEGFITHDGANIRPDSTGRGGPDGTAETPVGRGVAGPGGGADGEVAAEVVPADE
;
A
#
# COMPACT_ATOMS: atom_id res chain seq x y z
N MET A 1 0.24 -16.29 2.17
CA MET A 1 0.08 -16.23 3.65
C MET A 1 -1.38 -16.27 4.09
N MET A 2 -2.21 -15.24 3.84
CA MET A 2 -3.59 -15.15 4.37
C MET A 2 -4.48 -16.36 4.08
N ILE A 3 -4.47 -16.86 2.83
CA ILE A 3 -5.26 -18.04 2.44
C ILE A 3 -4.78 -19.30 3.17
N LEU A 4 -3.47 -19.52 3.27
CA LEU A 4 -2.91 -20.65 4.03
C LEU A 4 -3.33 -20.58 5.51
N GLY A 5 -3.25 -19.39 6.13
CA GLY A 5 -3.65 -19.20 7.52
C GLY A 5 -5.14 -19.49 7.77
N LEU A 6 -6.02 -19.03 6.86
CA LEU A 6 -7.45 -19.31 6.93
C LEU A 6 -7.79 -20.79 6.74
N VAL A 7 -7.17 -21.45 5.75
CA VAL A 7 -7.35 -22.89 5.57
C VAL A 7 -6.84 -23.64 6.79
N ARG A 8 -5.64 -23.31 7.30
CA ARG A 8 -5.09 -23.90 8.53
C ARG A 8 -6.05 -23.81 9.71
N TRP A 9 -6.73 -22.68 9.86
CA TRP A 9 -7.63 -22.42 10.99
C TRP A 9 -8.99 -23.11 10.85
N MET A 10 -9.55 -23.16 9.64
CA MET A 10 -10.92 -23.64 9.40
C MET A 10 -10.99 -25.04 8.76
N GLN A 11 -9.85 -25.68 8.49
CA GLN A 11 -9.80 -26.94 7.76
C GLN A 11 -10.61 -28.08 8.43
N PRO A 12 -11.22 -28.96 7.62
CA PRO A 12 -11.38 -28.85 6.17
C PRO A 12 -12.36 -27.73 5.79
N VAL A 13 -12.01 -26.87 4.81
CA VAL A 13 -12.80 -25.67 4.49
C VAL A 13 -13.09 -25.52 2.99
N HIS A 14 -14.29 -25.04 2.65
CA HIS A 14 -14.60 -24.70 1.25
C HIS A 14 -13.99 -23.35 0.85
N GLY A 15 -13.58 -23.25 -0.42
CA GLY A 15 -13.06 -21.99 -0.96
C GLY A 15 -14.05 -20.81 -0.89
N TYR A 16 -15.35 -21.10 -0.90
CA TYR A 16 -16.38 -20.09 -0.65
C TYR A 16 -16.31 -19.51 0.77
N ASP A 17 -16.12 -20.36 1.79
CA ASP A 17 -16.03 -19.92 3.18
C ASP A 17 -14.73 -19.15 3.43
N VAL A 18 -13.60 -19.56 2.82
CA VAL A 18 -12.34 -18.79 2.84
C VAL A 18 -12.54 -17.39 2.25
N ARG A 19 -13.20 -17.29 1.09
CA ARG A 19 -13.52 -16.00 0.47
C ARG A 19 -14.45 -15.16 1.36
N ARG A 20 -15.48 -15.77 1.92
CA ARG A 20 -16.45 -15.09 2.80
C ARG A 20 -15.75 -14.52 4.03
N GLU A 21 -14.81 -15.25 4.62
CA GLU A 21 -14.08 -14.79 5.80
C GLU A 21 -13.11 -13.65 5.47
N LEU A 22 -12.39 -13.71 4.34
CA LEU A 22 -11.56 -12.57 3.89
C LEU A 22 -12.39 -11.29 3.67
N LEU A 23 -13.60 -11.44 3.13
CA LEU A 23 -14.54 -10.33 2.95
C LEU A 23 -15.06 -9.80 4.28
N SER A 24 -15.37 -10.67 5.24
CA SER A 24 -15.86 -10.27 6.58
C SER A 24 -14.79 -9.50 7.36
N TRP A 25 -13.52 -9.68 7.02
CA TRP A 25 -12.39 -8.95 7.59
C TRP A 25 -12.07 -7.64 6.86
N ASN A 26 -12.77 -7.33 5.77
CA ASN A 26 -12.41 -6.25 4.85
C ASN A 26 -10.93 -6.32 4.42
N ALA A 27 -10.42 -7.54 4.19
CA ALA A 27 -9.02 -7.77 3.85
C ALA A 27 -8.59 -7.13 2.52
N ASP A 28 -9.54 -6.74 1.68
CA ASP A 28 -9.32 -5.89 0.51
C ASP A 28 -8.69 -4.54 0.89
N LYS A 29 -9.11 -3.96 2.02
CA LYS A 29 -8.67 -2.62 2.45
C LYS A 29 -7.27 -2.59 3.05
N TRP A 30 -6.82 -3.69 3.68
CA TRP A 30 -5.57 -3.69 4.45
C TRP A 30 -4.57 -4.77 4.05
N ALA A 31 -4.99 -5.82 3.32
CA ALA A 31 -4.13 -6.88 2.83
C ALA A 31 -4.10 -6.98 1.29
N ASN A 32 -4.75 -6.04 0.58
CA ASN A 32 -4.89 -6.03 -0.88
C ASN A 32 -5.38 -7.38 -1.45
N VAL A 33 -6.22 -8.10 -0.69
CA VAL A 33 -6.72 -9.41 -1.10
C VAL A 33 -7.95 -9.20 -1.98
N GLN A 34 -7.77 -9.42 -3.30
CA GLN A 34 -8.88 -9.31 -4.24
C GLN A 34 -9.79 -10.54 -4.14
N PRO A 35 -11.11 -10.37 -3.86
CA PRO A 35 -12.01 -11.50 -3.64
C PRO A 35 -12.12 -12.46 -4.84
N GLY A 36 -11.91 -11.95 -6.06
CA GLY A 36 -11.90 -12.75 -7.28
C GLY A 36 -10.68 -13.67 -7.42
N SER A 37 -9.58 -13.37 -6.72
CA SER A 37 -8.32 -14.13 -6.82
C SER A 37 -8.29 -15.37 -5.90
N VAL A 38 -9.22 -15.50 -4.95
CA VAL A 38 -9.18 -16.53 -3.90
C VAL A 38 -9.20 -17.94 -4.49
N TYR A 39 -10.10 -18.21 -5.44
CA TYR A 39 -10.19 -19.55 -6.05
C TYR A 39 -8.97 -19.90 -6.90
N HIS A 40 -8.42 -18.92 -7.61
CA HIS A 40 -7.17 -19.09 -8.36
C HIS A 40 -6.02 -19.40 -7.42
N ALA A 41 -5.92 -18.67 -6.30
CA ALA A 41 -4.88 -18.89 -5.30
C ALA A 41 -5.02 -20.25 -4.59
N LEU A 42 -6.24 -20.70 -4.24
CA LEU A 42 -6.46 -22.03 -3.68
C LEU A 42 -5.96 -23.12 -4.63
N ARG A 43 -6.32 -23.03 -5.93
CA ARG A 43 -5.84 -23.97 -6.94
C ARG A 43 -4.32 -23.98 -7.04
N LYS A 44 -3.70 -22.81 -7.14
CA LYS A 44 -2.24 -22.65 -7.20
C LYS A 44 -1.54 -23.25 -5.98
N LEU A 45 -2.05 -23.01 -4.77
CA LEU A 45 -1.51 -23.57 -3.53
C LEU A 45 -1.66 -25.10 -3.48
N THR A 46 -2.72 -25.67 -4.07
CA THR A 46 -2.87 -27.12 -4.25
C THR A 46 -1.85 -27.67 -5.25
N GLU A 47 -1.67 -27.02 -6.41
CA GLU A 47 -0.68 -27.39 -7.43
C GLU A 47 0.75 -27.36 -6.86
N GLU A 48 1.05 -26.41 -5.97
CA GLU A 48 2.34 -26.31 -5.26
C GLU A 48 2.48 -27.31 -4.11
N GLY A 49 1.45 -28.10 -3.80
CA GLY A 49 1.42 -29.09 -2.72
C GLY A 49 1.36 -28.48 -1.31
N LEU A 50 0.98 -27.21 -1.20
CA LEU A 50 0.79 -26.51 0.08
C LEU A 50 -0.59 -26.78 0.67
N LEU A 51 -1.57 -27.05 -0.19
CA LEU A 51 -2.91 -27.51 0.18
C LEU A 51 -3.20 -28.87 -0.44
N ARG A 52 -4.12 -29.62 0.15
CA ARG A 52 -4.72 -30.82 -0.45
C ARG A 52 -6.23 -30.67 -0.56
N GLU A 53 -6.78 -31.17 -1.66
CA GLU A 53 -8.23 -31.27 -1.82
C GLU A 53 -8.75 -32.49 -1.07
N VAL A 54 -9.77 -32.28 -0.25
CA VAL A 54 -10.55 -33.34 0.39
C VAL A 54 -11.93 -33.33 -0.25
N THR A 55 -12.21 -34.38 -1.01
CA THR A 55 -13.54 -34.58 -1.60
C THR A 55 -14.50 -35.03 -0.50
N THR A 56 -15.46 -34.18 -0.15
CA THR A 56 -16.60 -34.65 0.65
C THR A 56 -17.52 -35.48 -0.24
N GLU A 57 -17.77 -36.73 0.15
CA GLU A 57 -18.70 -37.62 -0.55
C GLU A 57 -20.08 -36.97 -0.70
N GLN A 58 -20.72 -37.26 -1.85
CA GLN A 58 -21.99 -36.70 -2.25
C GLN A 58 -23.13 -37.31 -1.43
N VAL A 59 -23.77 -36.53 -0.54
CA VAL A 59 -25.06 -36.90 0.06
C VAL A 59 -26.18 -36.18 -0.68
N GLY A 60 -26.83 -36.88 -1.62
CA GLY A 60 -28.01 -36.41 -2.33
C GLY A 60 -27.75 -35.59 -3.62
N ALA A 61 -28.70 -34.73 -4.01
CA ALA A 61 -28.75 -34.07 -5.32
C ALA A 61 -27.95 -32.76 -5.46
N ARG A 62 -27.03 -32.44 -4.53
CA ARG A 62 -26.17 -31.24 -4.60
C ARG A 62 -24.81 -31.59 -5.23
N PRO A 63 -24.13 -30.65 -5.92
CA PRO A 63 -22.81 -30.88 -6.48
C PRO A 63 -21.81 -31.22 -5.37
N ALA A 64 -20.91 -32.17 -5.61
CA ALA A 64 -19.76 -32.41 -4.76
C ALA A 64 -18.98 -31.09 -4.58
N ARG A 65 -18.67 -30.72 -3.34
CA ARG A 65 -17.94 -29.50 -3.03
C ARG A 65 -16.53 -29.85 -2.58
N THR A 66 -15.54 -29.29 -3.25
CA THR A 66 -14.14 -29.42 -2.84
C THR A 66 -13.92 -28.67 -1.52
N THR A 67 -13.39 -29.37 -0.52
CA THR A 67 -12.80 -28.76 0.67
C THR A 67 -11.27 -28.80 0.57
N TYR A 68 -10.61 -27.90 1.29
CA TYR A 68 -9.15 -27.80 1.32
C TYR A 68 -8.66 -28.01 2.75
N GLU A 69 -7.55 -28.73 2.86
CA GLU A 69 -6.77 -28.88 4.08
C GLU A 69 -5.33 -28.44 3.82
N ILE A 70 -4.64 -27.99 4.86
CA ILE A 70 -3.22 -27.64 4.75
C ILE A 70 -2.37 -28.91 4.80
N THR A 71 -1.28 -28.94 4.03
CA THR A 71 -0.28 -30.02 4.12
C THR A 71 0.81 -29.64 5.13
N PRO A 72 1.65 -30.58 5.60
CA PRO A 72 2.83 -30.23 6.41
C PRO A 72 3.72 -29.18 5.73
N LYS A 73 3.96 -29.33 4.42
CA LYS A 73 4.68 -28.34 3.60
C LYS A 73 3.98 -26.96 3.62
N GLY A 74 2.66 -26.94 3.54
CA GLY A 74 1.87 -25.71 3.63
C GLY A 74 1.95 -25.02 4.99
N ASP A 75 1.99 -25.79 6.07
CA ASP A 75 2.13 -25.27 7.44
C ASP A 75 3.52 -24.64 7.65
N ASP A 76 4.57 -25.31 7.19
CA ASP A 76 5.94 -24.78 7.18
C ASP A 76 6.03 -23.46 6.40
N GLU A 77 5.44 -23.43 5.19
CA GLU A 77 5.43 -22.24 4.35
C GLU A 77 4.62 -21.09 4.98
N PHE A 78 3.47 -21.38 5.59
CA PHE A 78 2.70 -20.38 6.34
C PHE A 78 3.56 -19.76 7.45
N HIS A 79 4.27 -20.57 8.22
CA HIS A 79 5.15 -20.09 9.28
C HIS A 79 6.35 -19.30 8.75
N ASN A 80 6.95 -19.72 7.64
CA ASN A 80 8.05 -18.98 7.00
C ASN A 80 7.60 -17.61 6.52
N LEU A 81 6.48 -17.53 5.80
CA LEU A 81 5.90 -16.25 5.34
C LEU A 81 5.55 -15.35 6.52
N LEU A 82 4.94 -15.91 7.57
CA LEU A 82 4.60 -15.16 8.77
C LEU A 82 5.86 -14.56 9.42
N ARG A 83 6.88 -15.39 9.71
CA ARG A 83 8.14 -14.91 10.29
C ARG A 83 8.83 -13.88 9.39
N GLY A 84 8.80 -14.07 8.07
CA GLY A 84 9.34 -13.09 7.12
C GLY A 84 8.77 -11.69 7.32
N GLN A 85 7.45 -11.58 7.55
CA GLN A 85 6.79 -10.29 7.82
C GLN A 85 7.07 -9.73 9.23
N TRP A 86 7.29 -10.60 10.22
CA TRP A 86 7.58 -10.17 11.59
C TRP A 86 9.03 -9.74 11.81
N TRP A 87 9.98 -10.35 11.10
CA TRP A 87 11.41 -10.06 11.21
C TRP A 87 11.92 -9.05 10.17
N SER A 88 11.05 -8.56 9.28
CA SER A 88 11.40 -7.59 8.25
C SER A 88 10.46 -6.39 8.29
N LEU A 89 11.00 -5.21 7.98
CA LEU A 89 10.19 -4.02 7.73
C LEU A 89 9.90 -3.95 6.24
N ALA A 90 8.66 -4.27 5.85
CA ALA A 90 8.21 -4.06 4.49
C ALA A 90 8.05 -2.55 4.23
N GLN A 91 8.59 -2.06 3.11
CA GLN A 91 8.30 -0.70 2.68
C GLN A 91 6.89 -0.63 2.10
N VAL A 92 6.09 0.32 2.61
CA VAL A 92 4.78 0.65 2.05
C VAL A 92 5.01 1.75 1.02
N VAL A 93 4.67 1.48 -0.24
CA VAL A 93 4.71 2.50 -1.29
C VAL A 93 3.47 3.37 -1.15
N ASP A 94 3.63 4.59 -0.63
CA ASP A 94 2.55 5.57 -0.55
C ASP A 94 2.63 6.55 -1.75
N PRO A 95 1.63 6.57 -2.65
CA PRO A 95 1.56 7.51 -3.76
C PRO A 95 1.64 8.98 -3.32
N PHE A 96 1.27 9.30 -2.09
CA PHE A 96 1.40 10.64 -1.54
C PHE A 96 2.85 11.11 -1.49
N PHE A 97 3.82 10.24 -1.19
CA PHE A 97 5.25 10.65 -1.23
C PHE A 97 5.69 11.05 -2.63
N ALA A 98 5.20 10.35 -3.66
CA ALA A 98 5.48 10.70 -5.04
C ALA A 98 4.81 12.03 -5.45
N ALA A 99 3.62 12.34 -4.92
CA ALA A 99 3.02 13.67 -5.12
C ALA A 99 3.79 14.76 -4.36
N PHE A 100 4.17 14.49 -3.12
CA PHE A 100 4.88 15.41 -2.25
C PHE A 100 6.28 15.77 -2.75
N SER A 101 6.96 14.88 -3.48
CA SER A 101 8.25 15.22 -4.11
C SER A 101 8.15 16.37 -5.13
N PHE A 102 6.94 16.69 -5.60
CA PHE A 102 6.65 17.83 -6.47
C PHE A 102 5.95 18.98 -5.75
N LEU A 103 6.05 19.05 -4.41
CA LEU A 103 5.47 20.12 -3.59
C LEU A 103 5.68 21.55 -4.17
N PRO A 104 6.87 21.94 -4.67
CA PRO A 104 7.09 23.30 -5.20
C PRO A 104 6.24 23.67 -6.42
N VAL A 105 5.63 22.68 -7.11
CA VAL A 105 4.76 22.94 -8.27
C VAL A 105 3.38 23.44 -7.84
N LEU A 106 2.94 23.15 -6.61
CA LEU A 106 1.65 23.60 -6.10
C LEU A 106 1.75 25.02 -5.51
N PRO A 107 0.72 25.87 -5.72
CA PRO A 107 0.55 27.10 -4.94
C PRO A 107 0.60 26.80 -3.44
N ARG A 108 1.27 27.65 -2.67
CA ARG A 108 1.51 27.40 -1.23
C ARG A 108 0.21 27.27 -0.43
N ASP A 109 -0.77 28.11 -0.72
CA ASP A 109 -2.09 28.09 -0.09
C ASP A 109 -2.86 26.80 -0.45
N GLU A 110 -2.73 26.34 -1.69
CA GLU A 110 -3.27 25.04 -2.11
C GLU A 110 -2.57 23.87 -1.40
N ALA A 111 -1.24 23.90 -1.32
CA ALA A 111 -0.45 22.86 -0.66
C ALA A 111 -0.77 22.73 0.84
N SER A 112 -0.84 23.86 1.56
CA SER A 112 -1.19 23.85 2.99
C SER A 112 -2.65 23.42 3.21
N ALA A 113 -3.58 23.87 2.36
CA ALA A 113 -4.97 23.42 2.40
C ALA A 113 -5.11 21.91 2.13
N ALA A 114 -4.34 21.36 1.19
CA ALA A 114 -4.34 19.93 0.86
C ALA A 114 -3.85 19.07 2.03
N LEU A 115 -2.78 19.49 2.73
CA LEU A 115 -2.29 18.82 3.93
C LEU A 115 -3.32 18.84 5.07
N ARG A 116 -3.97 19.98 5.31
CA ARG A 116 -5.06 20.08 6.30
C ARG A 116 -6.27 19.23 5.93
N ASN A 117 -6.57 19.14 4.64
CA ASN A 117 -7.60 18.23 4.15
C ASN A 117 -7.25 16.77 4.44
N ARG A 118 -6.00 16.35 4.16
CA ARG A 118 -5.51 15.01 4.48
C ARG A 118 -5.60 14.72 5.98
N ALA A 119 -5.17 15.65 6.84
CA ALA A 119 -5.32 15.54 8.28
C ALA A 119 -6.78 15.36 8.72
N ARG A 120 -7.72 16.07 8.07
CA ARG A 120 -9.17 15.94 8.36
C ARG A 120 -9.70 14.55 8.02
N LEU A 121 -9.31 14.00 6.87
CA LEU A 121 -9.71 12.64 6.46
C LEU A 121 -9.18 11.59 7.44
N LEU A 122 -7.90 11.68 7.81
CA LEU A 122 -7.28 10.80 8.80
C LEU A 122 -7.96 10.89 10.18
N ARG A 123 -8.35 12.09 10.63
CA ARG A 123 -9.12 12.23 11.88
C ARG A 123 -10.46 11.51 11.81
N ALA A 124 -11.18 11.64 10.70
CA ALA A 124 -12.46 10.96 10.53
C ALA A 124 -12.28 9.43 10.59
N GLU A 125 -11.20 8.91 10.01
CA GLU A 125 -10.86 7.48 10.11
C GLU A 125 -10.52 7.06 11.54
N VAL A 126 -9.69 7.83 12.26
CA VAL A 126 -9.33 7.57 13.66
C VAL A 126 -10.56 7.53 14.55
N GLU A 127 -11.46 8.51 14.42
CA GLU A 127 -12.69 8.56 15.22
C GLU A 127 -13.62 7.39 14.89
N SER A 128 -13.72 7.00 13.62
CA SER A 128 -14.49 5.81 13.23
C SER A 128 -13.90 4.52 13.82
N LEU A 129 -12.58 4.38 13.83
CA LEU A 129 -11.89 3.22 14.41
C LEU A 129 -12.06 3.16 15.94
N ARG A 130 -11.93 4.29 16.63
CA ARG A 130 -12.16 4.40 18.08
C ARG A 130 -13.58 4.00 18.44
N ALA A 131 -14.57 4.56 17.75
CA ALA A 131 -15.97 4.20 17.95
C ALA A 131 -16.22 2.69 17.74
N ALA A 132 -15.59 2.10 16.72
CA ALA A 132 -15.67 0.66 16.49
C ALA A 132 -15.05 -0.17 17.63
N MET A 133 -13.91 0.27 18.18
CA MET A 133 -13.24 -0.38 19.33
C MET A 133 -14.06 -0.29 20.62
N ASP A 134 -14.76 0.83 20.85
CA ASP A 134 -15.54 1.06 22.07
C ASP A 134 -16.94 0.43 22.04
N SER A 135 -17.47 0.11 20.85
CA SER A 135 -18.82 -0.48 20.68
C SER A 135 -19.05 -1.87 21.29
N GLY A 136 -18.10 -2.42 22.06
CA GLY A 136 -18.20 -3.73 22.72
C GLY A 136 -18.07 -4.93 21.78
N TRP A 137 -18.43 -4.78 20.50
CA TRP A 137 -18.30 -5.82 19.47
C TRP A 137 -16.86 -6.31 19.32
N LEU A 138 -15.88 -5.38 19.36
CA LEU A 138 -14.47 -5.72 19.28
C LEU A 138 -13.94 -6.31 20.59
N ARG A 139 -14.34 -5.74 21.74
CA ARG A 139 -13.88 -6.17 23.08
C ARG A 139 -14.36 -7.57 23.47
N HIS A 140 -15.51 -8.00 22.97
CA HIS A 140 -16.11 -9.29 23.33
C HIS A 140 -16.19 -10.30 22.18
N GLY A 141 -16.02 -9.86 20.93
CA GLY A 141 -16.18 -10.71 19.74
C GLY A 141 -14.90 -11.03 18.97
N LYS A 142 -13.75 -10.45 19.34
CA LYS A 142 -12.47 -10.64 18.63
C LYS A 142 -11.31 -10.93 19.60
N PRO A 143 -10.26 -11.66 19.16
CA PRO A 143 -9.04 -11.84 19.94
C PRO A 143 -8.35 -10.50 20.27
N THR A 144 -7.73 -10.40 21.44
CA THR A 144 -7.10 -9.17 21.95
C THR A 144 -6.09 -8.55 20.99
N HIS A 145 -5.30 -9.37 20.29
CA HIS A 145 -4.28 -8.86 19.36
C HIS A 145 -4.87 -8.09 18.17
N VAL A 146 -6.16 -8.31 17.83
CA VAL A 146 -6.85 -7.52 16.81
C VAL A 146 -6.97 -6.08 17.27
N THR A 147 -7.30 -5.84 18.55
CA THR A 147 -7.35 -4.50 19.14
C THR A 147 -5.98 -3.81 19.08
N TRP A 148 -4.90 -4.52 19.40
CA TRP A 148 -3.53 -3.98 19.31
C TRP A 148 -3.13 -3.61 17.88
N MET A 149 -3.59 -4.36 16.87
CA MET A 149 -3.38 -4.03 15.47
C MET A 149 -4.06 -2.69 15.10
N TRP A 150 -5.28 -2.46 15.58
CA TRP A 150 -5.99 -1.19 15.36
C TRP A 150 -5.37 -0.02 16.14
N GLU A 151 -4.86 -0.26 17.34
CA GLU A 151 -4.11 0.73 18.12
C GLU A 151 -2.89 1.23 17.34
N LEU A 152 -2.15 0.33 16.69
CA LEU A 152 -1.03 0.70 15.82
C LEU A 152 -1.48 1.55 14.62
N SER A 153 -2.61 1.21 14.00
CA SER A 153 -3.19 2.00 12.89
C SER A 153 -3.57 3.41 13.34
N ILE A 154 -4.18 3.55 14.52
CA ILE A 154 -4.51 4.86 15.11
C ILE A 154 -3.22 5.66 15.38
N ALA A 155 -2.23 5.05 16.04
CA ALA A 155 -0.98 5.74 16.35
C ALA A 155 -0.25 6.26 15.11
N ARG A 156 -0.26 5.48 14.01
CA ARG A 156 0.28 5.90 12.71
C ARG A 156 -0.48 7.10 12.14
N ALA A 157 -1.81 7.03 12.12
CA ALA A 157 -2.66 8.11 11.61
C ALA A 157 -2.50 9.39 12.44
N GLU A 158 -2.41 9.29 13.77
CA GLU A 158 -2.16 10.44 14.65
C GLU A 158 -0.80 11.10 14.40
N GLY A 159 0.25 10.30 14.22
CA GLY A 159 1.56 10.80 13.82
C GLY A 159 1.51 11.57 12.50
N GLU A 160 0.76 11.04 11.52
CA GLU A 160 0.60 11.68 10.22
C GLU A 160 -0.28 12.94 10.26
N ILE A 161 -1.34 12.96 11.07
CA ILE A 161 -2.17 14.16 11.33
C ILE A 161 -1.28 15.27 11.90
N ALA A 162 -0.50 14.96 12.94
CA ALA A 162 0.39 15.92 13.56
C ALA A 162 1.49 16.40 12.60
N TRP A 163 1.97 15.53 11.71
CA TRP A 163 2.89 15.91 10.63
C TRP A 163 2.23 16.84 9.62
N CYS A 164 1.05 16.50 9.10
CA CYS A 164 0.34 17.30 8.09
C CYS A 164 0.08 18.73 8.58
N GLU A 165 -0.45 18.89 9.80
CA GLU A 165 -0.74 20.22 10.37
C GLU A 165 0.54 21.04 10.55
N ARG A 166 1.59 20.45 11.12
CA ARG A 166 2.88 21.14 11.31
C ARG A 166 3.49 21.58 9.99
N ILE A 167 3.47 20.73 8.96
CA ILE A 167 4.03 21.10 7.65
C ILE A 167 3.17 22.16 6.98
N ALA A 168 1.84 22.10 7.10
CA ALA A 168 0.96 23.15 6.59
C ALA A 168 1.26 24.51 7.24
N ASP A 169 1.49 24.55 8.55
CA ASP A 169 1.84 25.78 9.27
C ASP A 169 3.20 26.35 8.82
N LEU A 170 4.19 25.48 8.55
CA LEU A 170 5.49 25.89 7.99
C LEU A 170 5.36 26.46 6.56
N ILE A 171 4.50 25.86 5.73
CA ILE A 171 4.23 26.36 4.38
C ILE A 171 3.61 27.76 4.45
N ASP A 172 2.62 27.95 5.32
CA ASP A 172 1.93 29.22 5.51
C ASP A 172 2.85 30.30 6.12
N SER A 173 3.85 29.90 6.91
CA SER A 173 4.86 30.84 7.44
C SER A 173 5.89 31.28 6.40
N GLY A 174 5.83 30.75 5.17
CA GLY A 174 6.75 31.10 4.10
C GLY A 174 8.12 30.42 4.20
N VAL A 175 8.22 29.25 4.85
CA VAL A 175 9.50 28.51 4.93
C VAL A 175 10.08 28.26 3.54
N SER A 176 11.39 28.46 3.35
CA SER A 176 12.06 28.07 2.10
C SER A 176 11.99 26.55 1.92
N TYR A 177 11.64 26.10 0.71
CA TYR A 177 11.72 24.68 0.35
C TYR A 177 13.15 24.24 0.01
N LEU A 178 14.04 25.19 -0.24
CA LEU A 178 15.44 24.93 -0.51
C LEU A 178 16.26 25.13 0.77
N PRO A 179 17.24 24.24 1.05
CA PRO A 179 18.21 24.45 2.11
C PRO A 179 18.96 25.78 1.94
N GLU A 180 19.43 26.35 3.04
CA GLU A 180 20.32 27.51 2.98
C GLU A 180 21.57 27.19 2.15
N GLY A 181 21.88 28.05 1.17
CA GLY A 181 23.03 27.87 0.27
C GLY A 181 22.79 27.01 -0.98
N PHE A 182 21.63 26.36 -1.12
CA PHE A 182 21.32 25.47 -2.26
C PHE A 182 21.01 26.20 -3.58
N VAL A 183 20.91 27.53 -3.55
CA VAL A 183 20.59 28.41 -4.70
C VAL A 183 21.75 28.49 -5.72
N GLN A 184 22.91 27.89 -5.45
CA GLN A 184 24.14 28.05 -6.26
C GLN A 184 24.42 26.93 -7.27
N THR A 185 23.56 25.91 -7.39
CA THR A 185 23.76 24.81 -8.35
C THR A 185 22.87 24.97 -9.60
N PRO A 186 23.45 24.99 -10.82
CA PRO A 186 22.71 25.22 -12.08
C PRO A 186 21.55 24.27 -12.35
N ASP A 187 21.59 23.05 -11.80
CA ASP A 187 20.63 21.97 -12.10
C ASP A 187 19.22 22.21 -11.53
N TRP A 188 19.04 23.22 -10.67
CA TRP A 188 17.79 23.45 -9.91
C TRP A 188 17.08 24.79 -10.21
N GLU A 189 17.58 25.59 -11.18
CA GLU A 189 16.99 26.89 -11.55
C GLU A 189 15.52 26.79 -12.01
N GLY A 190 15.13 25.66 -12.62
CA GLY A 190 13.73 25.40 -13.01
C GLY A 190 12.77 25.15 -11.84
N PHE A 191 13.29 24.68 -10.70
CA PHE A 191 12.52 24.50 -9.46
C PHE A 191 12.41 25.80 -8.66
N ILE A 192 13.43 26.67 -8.75
CA ILE A 192 13.47 27.98 -8.09
C ILE A 192 12.46 28.96 -8.70
N THR A 193 12.23 28.88 -10.01
CA THR A 193 11.39 29.84 -10.76
C THR A 193 9.88 29.63 -10.61
N HIS A 194 9.45 28.52 -10.00
CA HIS A 194 8.04 28.20 -9.76
C HIS A 194 7.59 28.44 -8.31
N ASP A 195 8.38 29.16 -7.49
CA ASP A 195 8.00 29.56 -6.14
C ASP A 195 6.88 30.62 -6.19
N GLY A 196 5.66 30.20 -6.58
CA GLY A 196 4.36 30.83 -6.35
C GLY A 196 4.19 32.32 -6.67
N ALA A 197 5.18 33.00 -7.24
CA ALA A 197 5.17 34.42 -7.47
C ALA A 197 4.36 34.72 -8.74
N ASN A 198 3.04 34.71 -8.55
CA ASN A 198 2.10 35.55 -9.27
C ASN A 198 1.97 35.27 -10.79
N ILE A 199 1.46 34.09 -11.17
CA ILE A 199 0.82 33.95 -12.48
C ILE A 199 -0.63 34.45 -12.35
N ARG A 200 -0.82 35.78 -12.40
CA ARG A 200 -2.10 36.33 -12.84
C ARG A 200 -2.12 36.26 -14.37
N PRO A 201 -3.14 35.69 -15.01
CA PRO A 201 -3.24 35.76 -16.47
C PRO A 201 -3.52 37.21 -16.86
N ASP A 202 -2.56 37.87 -17.52
CA ASP A 202 -2.79 39.17 -18.14
C ASP A 202 -3.83 39.01 -19.26
N SER A 203 -4.97 39.64 -19.04
CA SER A 203 -6.04 39.78 -20.01
C SER A 203 -5.77 40.98 -20.91
N THR A 204 -4.86 40.88 -21.89
CA THR A 204 -4.84 41.78 -23.06
C THR A 204 -4.16 41.11 -24.27
N GLY A 205 -4.82 41.12 -25.44
CA GLY A 205 -4.13 40.81 -26.71
C GLY A 205 -4.86 39.94 -27.75
N ARG A 206 -6.01 40.43 -28.23
CA ARG A 206 -6.80 40.05 -29.41
C ARG A 206 -5.99 39.57 -30.65
N GLY A 207 -6.42 38.46 -31.28
CA GLY A 207 -6.18 38.14 -32.70
C GLY A 207 -6.44 36.68 -33.12
N GLY A 208 -7.64 36.34 -33.62
CA GLY A 208 -7.94 35.05 -34.28
C GLY A 208 -7.69 35.08 -35.80
N PRO A 209 -8.26 34.18 -36.63
CA PRO A 209 -8.82 32.85 -36.37
C PRO A 209 -8.23 31.73 -37.29
N ASP A 210 -8.63 30.48 -37.01
CA ASP A 210 -8.69 29.29 -37.88
C ASP A 210 -7.54 28.93 -38.85
N GLY A 211 -6.88 27.81 -38.55
CA GLY A 211 -6.03 27.06 -39.47
C GLY A 211 -5.97 25.60 -39.05
N THR A 212 -6.56 24.73 -39.87
CA THR A 212 -6.76 23.29 -39.67
C THR A 212 -5.47 22.45 -39.68
N ALA A 213 -5.54 21.35 -38.92
CA ALA A 213 -4.94 20.02 -39.15
C ALA A 213 -3.45 19.81 -38.81
N GLU A 214 -3.18 18.86 -37.90
CA GLU A 214 -2.77 17.48 -38.20
C GLU A 214 -2.10 16.83 -36.97
N THR A 215 -2.60 15.65 -36.60
CA THR A 215 -1.93 14.71 -35.70
C THR A 215 -0.75 14.07 -36.43
N PRO A 216 0.37 13.79 -35.74
CA PRO A 216 1.09 12.57 -36.04
C PRO A 216 1.27 11.67 -34.81
N VAL A 217 0.95 10.41 -35.08
CA VAL A 217 1.18 9.23 -34.27
C VAL A 217 2.68 8.90 -34.26
N GLY A 218 3.19 8.61 -33.05
CA GLY A 218 4.07 7.46 -32.82
C GLY A 218 5.59 7.68 -32.84
N ARG A 219 6.22 7.39 -31.69
CA ARG A 219 7.27 6.36 -31.60
C ARG A 219 7.57 6.04 -30.14
N GLY A 220 7.54 4.74 -29.82
CA GLY A 220 7.87 4.21 -28.50
C GLY A 220 9.37 4.21 -28.20
N VAL A 221 9.67 4.11 -26.92
CA VAL A 221 11.00 3.79 -26.35
C VAL A 221 10.70 3.00 -25.06
N ALA A 222 10.79 1.66 -25.12
CA ALA A 222 11.95 0.86 -24.71
C ALA A 222 12.24 0.97 -23.20
N GLY A 223 11.90 -0.08 -22.46
CA GLY A 223 12.39 -0.29 -21.09
C GLY A 223 13.81 -0.88 -21.13
N PRO A 224 14.61 -0.74 -20.06
CA PRO A 224 15.85 -1.46 -19.94
C PRO A 224 15.68 -2.67 -18.99
N GLY A 225 15.98 -3.85 -19.52
CA GLY A 225 16.48 -4.96 -18.75
C GLY A 225 17.98 -5.12 -19.02
N GLY A 226 18.71 -5.58 -18.00
CA GLY A 226 19.88 -6.45 -18.18
C GLY A 226 21.26 -5.85 -17.91
N GLY A 227 21.84 -6.26 -16.76
CA GLY A 227 23.14 -6.93 -16.74
C GLY A 227 24.38 -6.11 -16.39
N ALA A 228 24.94 -6.38 -15.20
CA ALA A 228 26.38 -6.44 -15.01
C ALA A 228 26.69 -7.45 -13.89
N ASP A 229 27.32 -8.55 -14.29
CA ASP A 229 27.93 -9.57 -13.44
C ASP A 229 29.08 -9.00 -12.60
N GLY A 230 29.26 -9.57 -11.42
CA GLY A 230 30.35 -9.24 -10.49
C GLY A 230 30.49 -10.34 -9.44
N GLU A 231 31.01 -11.49 -9.88
CA GLU A 231 31.45 -12.60 -9.06
C GLU A 231 32.63 -12.18 -8.18
N VAL A 232 32.53 -12.36 -6.85
CA VAL A 232 33.70 -12.43 -5.96
C VAL A 232 33.51 -13.58 -4.98
N ALA A 233 34.46 -14.51 -5.05
CA ALA A 233 34.54 -15.75 -4.32
C ALA A 233 34.80 -15.55 -2.81
N ALA A 234 34.40 -16.58 -2.07
CA ALA A 234 34.54 -16.75 -0.63
C ALA A 234 35.99 -16.75 -0.13
N GLU A 235 36.20 -16.20 1.07
CA GLU A 235 37.34 -16.55 1.92
C GLU A 235 36.82 -17.07 3.26
N VAL A 236 37.14 -18.34 3.50
CA VAL A 236 36.88 -19.10 4.72
C VAL A 236 37.99 -18.78 5.70
N VAL A 237 37.64 -18.26 6.89
CA VAL A 237 38.58 -18.11 8.01
C VAL A 237 38.43 -19.32 8.93
N PRO A 238 39.52 -20.05 9.26
CA PRO A 238 39.46 -21.19 10.17
C PRO A 238 39.33 -20.75 11.62
N ALA A 239 38.66 -21.59 12.41
CA ALA A 239 38.64 -21.54 13.86
C ALA A 239 39.92 -22.18 14.40
N ASP A 240 40.59 -21.52 15.33
CA ASP A 240 41.61 -22.13 16.20
C ASP A 240 41.24 -21.88 17.67
N GLU A 241 41.23 -23.01 18.39
CA GLU A 241 41.46 -23.30 19.82
C GLU A 241 40.59 -22.66 20.92
#